data_AF-A0A264VN77-F1
#
_entry.id   AF-A0A264VN77-F1
#
_cell.length_a   1.000
_cell.length_b   1.000
_cell.length_c   1.000
_cell.angle_alpha   90.00
_cell.angle_beta   90.00
_cell.angle_gamma   90.00
#
_symmetry.space_group_name_H-M   'P 1'
#
loop_
_entity.id
_entity.type
_entity.pdbx_description
1 polymer ?
#
loop_
_entity_poly.entity_id
_entity_poly.type
_entity_poly.pdbx_seq_one_letter_code
_entity_poly.pdbx_strand_id
1 'polypeptide(L)'
;MYHALEQYETDSYQETQSAEMMYWIGREQAAKTAPTEITLMQFMDALSVMPPLDWQGNNNTESFKLQEMVMGNVTDIFVKVDGRYFTFRDVLTLSHAQIISRVRCAGLLAQQ
;
A
#
# COMPACT_ATOMS: atom_id res chain seq x y z
N MET A 1 -7.44 -51.75 -3.38
CA MET A 1 -7.01 -50.95 -4.55
C MET A 1 -7.94 -49.75 -4.70
N TYR A 2 -8.02 -48.88 -3.68
CA TYR A 2 -8.86 -47.66 -3.65
C TYR A 2 -8.24 -46.61 -2.71
N HIS A 3 -6.93 -46.38 -2.79
CA HIS A 3 -6.25 -45.34 -1.98
C HIS A 3 -5.41 -44.35 -2.79
N ALA A 4 -5.36 -44.49 -4.13
CA ALA A 4 -4.47 -43.70 -4.98
C ALA A 4 -5.15 -42.53 -5.72
N LEU A 5 -6.48 -42.44 -5.70
CA LEU A 5 -7.21 -41.40 -6.44
C LEU A 5 -7.47 -40.13 -5.61
N GLU A 6 -7.70 -40.26 -4.30
CA GLU A 6 -7.93 -39.12 -3.40
C GLU A 6 -6.66 -38.26 -3.20
N GLN A 7 -5.49 -38.89 -3.23
CA GLN A 7 -4.20 -38.19 -3.10
C GLN A 7 -3.89 -37.33 -4.34
N TYR A 8 -4.25 -37.80 -5.54
CA TYR A 8 -4.02 -37.08 -6.80
C TYR A 8 -4.92 -35.86 -6.97
N GLU A 9 -6.19 -35.96 -6.55
CA GLU A 9 -7.11 -34.82 -6.53
C GLU A 9 -6.62 -33.75 -5.55
N THR A 10 -6.28 -34.14 -4.32
CA THR A 10 -5.86 -33.22 -3.25
C THR A 10 -4.59 -32.42 -3.63
N ASP A 11 -3.59 -33.06 -4.22
CA ASP A 11 -2.38 -32.39 -4.69
C ASP A 11 -2.67 -31.37 -5.81
N SER A 12 -3.56 -31.72 -6.74
CA SER A 12 -3.96 -30.81 -7.83
C SER A 12 -4.76 -29.60 -7.34
N TYR A 13 -5.65 -29.78 -6.35
CA TYR A 13 -6.39 -28.68 -5.73
C TYR A 13 -5.49 -27.76 -4.91
N GLN A 14 -4.48 -28.32 -4.26
CA GLN A 14 -3.54 -27.52 -3.47
C GLN A 14 -2.58 -26.74 -4.38
N GLU A 15 -2.17 -27.33 -5.51
CA GLU A 15 -1.37 -26.67 -6.53
C GLU A 15 -2.13 -25.50 -7.17
N THR A 16 -3.41 -25.69 -7.55
CA THR A 16 -4.23 -24.60 -8.12
C THR A 16 -4.46 -23.48 -7.11
N GLN A 17 -4.77 -23.79 -5.85
CA GLN A 17 -4.90 -22.77 -4.81
C GLN A 17 -3.60 -22.02 -4.55
N SER A 18 -2.45 -22.70 -4.63
CA SER A 18 -1.15 -22.04 -4.52
C SER A 18 -0.88 -21.10 -5.71
N ALA A 19 -1.25 -21.50 -6.93
CA ALA A 19 -1.09 -20.69 -8.12
C ALA A 19 -2.02 -19.46 -8.09
N GLU A 20 -3.27 -19.63 -7.66
CA GLU A 20 -4.22 -18.53 -7.47
C GLU A 20 -3.74 -17.56 -6.38
N MET A 21 -3.24 -18.07 -5.26
CA MET A 21 -2.67 -17.24 -4.19
C MET A 21 -1.48 -16.41 -4.71
N MET A 22 -0.56 -17.04 -5.45
CA MET A 22 0.59 -16.36 -6.03
C MET A 22 0.19 -15.31 -7.07
N TYR A 23 -0.86 -15.58 -7.86
CA TYR A 23 -1.44 -14.61 -8.77
C TYR A 23 -1.93 -13.36 -8.01
N TRP A 24 -2.71 -13.54 -6.95
CA TRP A 24 -3.23 -12.41 -6.15
C TRP A 24 -2.15 -11.67 -5.39
N ILE A 25 -1.15 -12.36 -4.82
CA ILE A 25 0.03 -11.73 -4.21
C ILE A 25 0.77 -10.88 -5.26
N GLY A 26 1.00 -11.41 -6.46
CA GLY A 26 1.66 -10.67 -7.53
C GLY A 26 0.90 -9.41 -7.92
N ARG A 27 -0.43 -9.49 -8.00
CA ARG A 27 -1.31 -8.34 -8.28
C ARG A 27 -1.25 -7.29 -7.18
N GLU A 28 -1.27 -7.71 -5.91
CA GLU A 28 -1.13 -6.79 -4.77
C GLU A 28 0.22 -6.08 -4.80
N GLN A 29 1.33 -6.80 -5.03
CA GLN A 29 2.65 -6.18 -5.14
C GLN A 29 2.74 -5.21 -6.32
N ALA A 30 2.17 -5.57 -7.48
CA ALA A 30 2.15 -4.71 -8.66
C ALA A 30 1.30 -3.44 -8.49
N ALA A 31 0.35 -3.42 -7.55
CA ALA A 31 -0.48 -2.25 -7.28
C ALA A 31 0.23 -1.16 -6.46
N LYS A 32 1.35 -1.50 -5.81
CA LYS A 32 2.16 -0.56 -5.03
C LYS A 32 2.91 0.40 -5.94
N THR A 33 3.05 1.64 -5.51
CA THR A 33 3.76 2.66 -6.26
C THR A 33 4.89 3.28 -5.45
N ALA A 34 5.84 3.91 -6.14
CA ALA A 34 6.85 4.74 -5.50
C ALA A 34 6.22 6.06 -5.03
N PRO A 35 6.74 6.66 -3.94
CA PRO A 35 6.43 8.04 -3.57
C PRO A 35 6.54 8.99 -4.77
N THR A 36 5.52 9.82 -4.96
CA THR A 36 5.50 10.90 -5.95
C THR A 36 5.11 12.19 -5.23
N GLU A 37 5.82 13.28 -5.51
CA GLU A 37 5.52 14.57 -4.93
C GLU A 37 4.22 15.15 -5.51
N ILE A 38 3.42 15.77 -4.64
CA ILE A 38 2.15 16.42 -4.97
C ILE A 38 2.11 17.82 -4.37
N THR A 39 1.13 18.61 -4.78
CA THR A 39 0.86 19.93 -4.21
C THR A 39 0.10 19.83 -2.89
N LEU A 40 0.17 20.89 -2.07
CA LEU A 40 -0.69 21.05 -0.89
C LEU A 40 -2.18 20.92 -1.26
N MET A 41 -2.59 21.48 -2.41
CA MET A 41 -3.98 21.43 -2.86
C MET A 41 -4.43 19.98 -3.07
N GLN A 42 -3.64 19.16 -3.76
CA GLN A 42 -3.96 17.74 -3.96
C GLN A 42 -4.02 16.95 -2.64
N PHE A 43 -3.17 17.29 -1.66
CA PHE A 43 -3.21 16.68 -0.33
C PHE A 43 -4.51 17.04 0.42
N MET A 44 -4.90 18.32 0.38
CA MET A 44 -6.13 18.80 1.01
C MET A 44 -7.39 18.30 0.31
N ASP A 45 -7.36 18.19 -1.01
CA ASP A 45 -8.45 17.64 -1.81
C ASP A 45 -8.72 16.19 -1.38
N ALA A 46 -7.68 15.37 -1.22
CA ALA A 46 -7.83 13.99 -0.75
C ALA A 46 -8.48 13.90 0.65
N LEU A 47 -8.15 14.81 1.58
CA LEU A 47 -8.81 14.90 2.89
C LEU A 47 -10.29 15.28 2.79
N SER A 48 -10.69 16.00 1.73
CA SER A 48 -12.07 16.43 1.52
C SER A 48 -12.96 15.35 0.89
N VAL A 49 -12.38 14.32 0.26
CA VAL A 49 -13.13 13.23 -0.40
C VAL A 49 -13.81 12.32 0.62
N MET A 50 -13.10 11.94 1.68
CA MET A 50 -13.63 11.04 2.72
C MET A 50 -12.82 11.13 4.02
N PRO A 51 -13.39 10.70 5.17
CA PRO A 51 -12.66 10.66 6.42
C PRO A 51 -11.39 9.80 6.31
N PRO A 52 -10.21 10.31 6.70
CA PRO A 52 -8.96 9.56 6.61
C PRO A 52 -8.91 8.41 7.61
N LEU A 53 -8.20 7.34 7.23
CA LEU A 53 -7.76 6.30 8.15
C LEU A 53 -6.39 6.62 8.71
N ASP A 54 -6.19 6.25 9.97
CA ASP A 54 -4.88 6.23 10.64
C ASP A 54 -4.09 7.54 10.46
N TRP A 55 -4.79 8.66 10.63
CA TRP A 55 -4.17 9.98 10.55
C TRP A 55 -3.25 10.18 11.75
N GLN A 56 -1.96 10.29 11.49
CA GLN A 56 -0.92 10.48 12.49
C GLN A 56 0.07 11.55 12.07
N GLY A 57 0.69 12.22 13.05
CA GLY A 57 1.73 13.21 12.76
C GLY A 57 1.93 14.29 13.83
N ASN A 58 2.68 15.30 13.44
CA ASN A 58 2.95 16.55 14.14
C ASN A 58 3.17 17.68 13.11
N ASN A 59 3.73 18.81 13.53
CA ASN A 59 3.95 19.97 12.66
C ASN A 59 4.85 19.69 11.45
N ASN A 60 5.83 18.78 11.60
CA ASN A 60 6.84 18.46 10.59
C ASN A 60 6.43 17.31 9.69
N THR A 61 5.79 16.28 10.26
CA THR A 61 5.42 15.07 9.53
C THR A 61 3.97 14.72 9.75
N GLU A 62 3.25 14.39 8.70
CA GLU A 62 1.84 14.02 8.78
C GLU A 62 1.55 12.95 7.73
N SER A 63 0.74 11.96 8.06
CA SER A 63 0.28 11.00 7.07
C SER A 63 -1.12 10.52 7.36
N PHE A 64 -1.84 10.16 6.32
CA PHE A 64 -3.10 9.45 6.41
C PHE A 64 -3.26 8.49 5.23
N LYS A 65 -4.28 7.64 5.31
CA LYS A 65 -4.61 6.64 4.30
C LYS A 65 -6.07 6.79 3.89
N LEU A 66 -6.41 6.47 2.66
CA LEU A 66 -7.82 6.42 2.23
C LEU A 66 -8.48 5.11 2.65
N GLN A 67 -9.81 5.12 2.73
CA GLN A 67 -10.60 3.93 3.09
C GLN A 67 -10.71 2.92 1.93
N GLU A 68 -10.48 3.37 0.69
CA GLU A 68 -10.58 2.52 -0.49
C GLU A 68 -9.33 1.65 -0.66
N MET A 69 -9.54 0.34 -0.83
CA MET A 69 -8.48 -0.61 -1.17
C MET A 69 -8.46 -0.82 -2.69
N VAL A 70 -7.36 -0.44 -3.33
CA VAL A 70 -7.17 -0.55 -4.78
C VAL A 70 -6.89 -1.99 -5.22
N MET A 71 -6.19 -2.77 -4.38
CA MET A 71 -5.89 -4.18 -4.60
C MET A 71 -5.52 -4.86 -3.29
N GLY A 72 -6.25 -5.89 -2.87
CA GLY A 72 -5.98 -6.56 -1.60
C GLY A 72 -6.00 -5.56 -0.44
N ASN A 73 -4.88 -5.42 0.27
CA ASN A 73 -4.71 -4.45 1.35
C ASN A 73 -4.02 -3.14 0.92
N VAL A 74 -3.80 -2.91 -0.37
CA VAL A 74 -3.14 -1.71 -0.89
C VAL A 74 -4.13 -0.55 -0.99
N THR A 75 -3.76 0.60 -0.42
CA THR A 75 -4.53 1.85 -0.41
C THR A 75 -3.64 3.03 -0.82
N ASP A 76 -4.26 4.15 -1.20
CA ASP A 76 -3.55 5.41 -1.36
C ASP A 76 -3.17 6.01 0.01
N ILE A 77 -1.89 6.37 0.11
CA ILE A 77 -1.26 6.95 1.31
C ILE A 77 -0.81 8.35 0.94
N PHE A 78 -1.17 9.31 1.78
CA PHE A 78 -0.77 10.71 1.64
C PHE A 78 0.12 11.10 2.80
N VAL A 79 1.15 11.88 2.51
CA VAL A 79 2.16 12.22 3.51
C VAL A 79 2.74 13.61 3.28
N LYS A 80 2.90 14.36 4.38
CA LYS A 80 3.66 15.59 4.47
C LYS A 80 4.97 15.31 5.19
N VAL A 81 6.08 15.81 4.63
CA VAL A 81 7.41 15.79 5.27
C VAL A 81 8.04 17.17 5.08
N ASP A 82 8.28 17.87 6.19
CA ASP A 82 9.00 19.16 6.23
C ASP A 82 8.46 20.19 5.22
N GLY A 83 7.13 20.25 5.09
CA GLY A 83 6.43 21.21 4.22
C GLY A 83 6.22 20.75 2.77
N ARG A 84 6.72 19.57 2.39
CA ARG A 84 6.49 18.93 1.08
C ARG A 84 5.48 17.81 1.20
N TYR A 85 4.72 17.55 0.14
CA TYR A 85 3.60 16.60 0.15
C TYR A 85 3.82 15.51 -0.87
N PHE A 86 3.44 14.28 -0.56
CA PHE A 86 3.64 13.13 -1.42
C PHE A 86 2.43 12.20 -1.34
N THR A 87 2.27 11.39 -2.39
CA THR A 87 1.34 10.26 -2.41
C THR A 87 2.02 9.02 -2.96
N PHE A 88 1.56 7.85 -2.52
CA PHE A 88 1.89 6.54 -3.10
C PHE A 88 0.90 5.49 -2.63
N ARG A 89 0.96 4.30 -3.24
CA ARG A 89 0.20 3.14 -2.82
C ARG A 89 1.06 2.12 -2.13
N ASP A 90 0.61 1.66 -0.97
CA ASP A 90 1.17 0.52 -0.26
C ASP A 90 0.12 -0.07 0.69
N VAL A 91 0.50 -1.10 1.45
CA VAL A 91 -0.39 -1.78 2.37
C VAL A 91 -0.91 -0.85 3.47
N LEU A 92 -2.21 -0.97 3.78
CA LEU A 92 -2.91 -0.23 4.83
C LEU A 92 -2.23 -0.31 6.20
N THR A 93 -1.52 -1.40 6.47
CA THR A 93 -0.87 -1.68 7.75
C THR A 93 0.45 -0.93 7.95
N LEU A 94 0.93 -0.14 6.98
CA LEU A 94 2.13 0.68 7.18
C LEU A 94 1.94 1.71 8.30
N SER A 95 2.85 1.69 9.27
CA SER A 95 2.93 2.72 10.31
C SER A 95 3.37 4.07 9.75
N HIS A 96 3.05 5.16 10.45
CA HIS A 96 3.54 6.50 10.13
C HIS A 96 5.06 6.54 9.92
N ALA A 97 5.84 5.91 10.81
CA ALA A 97 7.31 5.88 10.71
C ALA A 97 7.80 5.19 9.42
N GLN A 98 7.18 4.08 9.02
CA GLN A 98 7.51 3.38 7.78
C GLN A 98 7.16 4.21 6.55
N ILE A 99 6.02 4.91 6.57
CA ILE A 99 5.59 5.82 5.50
C ILE A 99 6.63 6.93 5.29
N ILE A 100 7.03 7.61 6.38
CA ILE A 100 8.04 8.68 6.34
C ILE A 100 9.38 8.13 5.83
N SER A 101 9.80 6.97 6.31
CA SER A 101 11.03 6.32 5.84
C SER A 101 10.99 6.05 4.34
N ARG A 102 9.84 5.64 3.80
CA ARG A 102 9.69 5.33 2.38
C ARG A 102 9.89 6.56 1.49
N VAL A 103 9.35 7.71 1.90
CA VAL A 103 9.59 9.00 1.21
C VAL A 103 11.05 9.43 1.30
N ARG A 104 11.66 9.32 2.48
CA ARG A 104 13.07 9.67 2.70
C ARG A 104 14.01 8.81 1.85
N CYS A 105 13.80 7.50 1.85
CA CYS A 105 14.62 6.55 1.08
C CYS A 105 14.42 6.65 -0.43
N ALA A 106 13.29 7.17 -0.91
CA ALA A 106 13.06 7.43 -2.33
C ALA A 106 13.95 8.56 -2.91
N GLY A 107 14.75 9.25 -2.06
CA GLY A 107 15.68 10.30 -2.49
C GLY A 107 14.99 11.61 -2.90
N LEU A 108 13.66 11.69 -2.77
CA LEU A 108 12.88 12.87 -3.19
C LEU A 108 13.16 14.11 -2.33
N LEU A 109 13.70 13.93 -1.13
CA LEU A 109 14.02 15.01 -0.19
C LEU A 109 15.44 15.60 -0.40
N ALA A 110 16.27 15.01 -1.27
CA ALA A 110 17.68 15.39 -1.44
C ALA A 110 17.93 16.46 -2.54
N GLN A 111 16.88 17.09 -3.07
CA GLN A 111 17.01 18.18 -4.06
C GLN A 111 16.92 19.54 -3.36
N GLN A 112 18.05 20.00 -2.81
CA GLN A 112 18.32 21.41 -2.49
C GLN A 112 19.73 21.76 -2.94
#